data_AF-A0A938MGT3-F1
#
_entry.id   AF-A0A938MGT3-F1
#
_cell.length_a   1.000
_cell.length_b   1.000
_cell.length_c   1.000
_cell.angle_alpha   90.00
_cell.angle_beta   90.00
_cell.angle_gamma   90.00
#
_symmetry.space_group_name_H-M   'P 1'
#
loop_
_entity.id
_entity.type
_entity.pdbx_description
1 polymer ?
#
loop_
_entity_poly.entity_id
_entity_poly.type
_entity_poly.pdbx_seq_one_letter_code
_entity_poly.pdbx_strand_id
1 'polypeptide(L)'
;MRKYLTVATILAWAACAHAQLDHSKVGVYGTLFDFCDYSVFKFIYKDEADFAERLPRWRKMLGDAAAAGKPNLVLLYTFDRVKHSQPIEQYVRQTDAVLKALDLTQVHALCLSEENVTWNKGLDVLNALYDHIKAHYRVQVYQWLTMPDIPHPKLRADGWIIDPYGFDRVRFRRYLQKYLATGRPVIDCIWASPAHSKFSLDHTPPQQVEVCREFNVPMFFYCVDTKLGSPAVWLKSNDPDIVAPREWLMGVVRKAHEEGARGLPLESANFSTGKPIEV
;
A
#
# COMPACT_ATOMS: atom_id res chain seq x y z
N MET A 1 36.96 33.27 28.23
CA MET A 1 35.87 32.27 28.26
C MET A 1 34.66 32.81 27.53
N ARG A 2 34.36 32.27 26.33
CA ARG A 2 33.02 32.05 25.74
C ARG A 2 33.22 31.77 24.24
N LYS A 3 33.36 30.48 23.93
CA LYS A 3 33.17 29.95 22.57
C LYS A 3 31.66 29.79 22.40
N TYR A 4 31.04 30.56 21.51
CA TYR A 4 29.67 30.28 21.09
C TYR A 4 29.71 29.24 19.97
N LEU A 5 29.10 28.10 20.28
CA LEU A 5 28.73 27.02 19.38
C LEU A 5 28.01 27.58 18.16
N THR A 6 28.58 27.39 16.96
CA THR A 6 27.82 27.42 15.71
C THR A 6 27.28 26.01 15.50
N VAL A 7 26.15 25.71 16.13
CA VAL A 7 25.39 24.47 15.90
C VAL A 7 24.20 24.79 15.00
N ALA A 8 24.03 23.93 14.01
CA ALA A 8 22.78 23.66 13.31
C ALA A 8 22.27 24.76 12.37
N THR A 9 22.83 24.75 11.15
CA THR A 9 21.98 24.75 9.97
C THR A 9 21.21 23.43 9.95
N ILE A 10 20.20 23.30 10.81
CA ILE A 10 19.07 22.39 10.53
C ILE A 10 18.42 23.03 9.32
N LEU A 11 18.86 22.60 8.14
CA LEU A 11 18.07 22.73 6.93
C LEU A 11 16.68 22.24 7.32
N ALA A 12 15.74 23.19 7.35
CA ALA A 12 14.33 22.92 7.29
C ALA A 12 14.12 22.07 6.03
N TRP A 13 14.20 20.75 6.22
CA TRP A 13 13.77 19.77 5.26
C TRP A 13 12.27 19.99 5.15
N ALA A 14 11.86 20.70 4.10
CA ALA A 14 10.52 20.56 3.59
C ALA A 14 10.36 19.09 3.24
N ALA A 15 9.88 18.30 4.20
CA ALA A 15 9.12 17.12 3.89
C ALA A 15 8.12 17.59 2.83
N CYS A 16 8.23 17.08 1.59
CA CYS A 16 7.06 17.06 0.74
C CYS A 16 5.97 16.49 1.63
N ALA A 17 5.00 17.33 2.01
CA ALA A 17 3.87 16.97 2.83
C ALA A 17 3.02 16.03 1.98
N HIS A 18 3.50 14.79 1.85
CA HIS A 18 2.75 13.71 1.27
C HIS A 18 1.51 13.60 2.14
N ALA A 19 0.34 13.80 1.53
CA ALA A 19 -0.93 13.73 2.24
C ALA A 19 -0.96 12.45 3.07
N GLN A 20 -1.17 12.61 4.38
CA GLN A 20 -1.28 11.48 5.29
C GLN A 20 -2.47 10.64 4.83
N LEU A 21 -2.22 9.36 4.54
CA LEU A 21 -3.28 8.41 4.24
C LEU A 21 -3.93 7.99 5.57
N ASP A 22 -5.25 7.96 5.59
CA ASP A 22 -6.07 7.60 6.74
C ASP A 22 -7.34 6.87 6.26
N HIS A 23 -8.20 6.43 7.17
CA HIS A 23 -9.40 5.65 6.80
C HIS A 23 -10.35 6.36 5.84
N SER A 24 -10.30 7.70 5.76
CA SER A 24 -11.14 8.49 4.84
C SER A 24 -10.61 8.47 3.41
N LYS A 25 -9.43 7.88 3.18
CA LYS A 25 -8.77 7.75 1.88
C LYS A 25 -8.94 6.34 1.34
N VAL A 26 -9.54 6.24 0.15
CA VAL A 26 -9.82 4.96 -0.50
C VAL A 26 -9.08 4.84 -1.83
N GLY A 27 -8.41 3.70 -2.03
CA GLY A 27 -7.79 3.32 -3.30
C GLY A 27 -8.47 2.12 -3.96
N VAL A 28 -8.09 1.86 -5.21
CA VAL A 28 -8.41 0.59 -5.90
C VAL A 28 -7.13 -0.01 -6.46
N TYR A 29 -6.95 -1.31 -6.22
CA TYR A 29 -5.79 -2.05 -6.70
C TYR A 29 -5.64 -1.98 -8.24
N GLY A 30 -4.42 -1.70 -8.69
CA GLY A 30 -4.02 -1.73 -10.10
C GLY A 30 -4.45 -0.52 -10.93
N THR A 31 -5.15 0.46 -10.38
CA THR A 31 -5.74 1.57 -11.15
C THR A 31 -5.97 2.83 -10.30
N LEU A 32 -6.49 3.87 -10.96
CA LEU A 32 -7.00 5.08 -10.34
C LEU A 32 -8.34 5.43 -11.00
N PHE A 33 -9.43 5.35 -10.25
CA PHE A 33 -10.74 5.86 -10.67
C PHE A 33 -10.97 7.26 -10.12
N ASP A 34 -11.97 7.96 -10.67
CA ASP A 34 -12.30 9.32 -10.26
C ASP A 34 -12.65 9.42 -8.78
N PHE A 35 -13.36 8.42 -8.25
CA PHE A 35 -13.75 8.33 -6.84
C PHE A 35 -12.63 7.90 -5.89
N CYS A 36 -11.47 7.45 -6.39
CA CYS A 36 -10.33 7.09 -5.54
C CYS A 36 -9.62 8.35 -5.03
N ASP A 37 -9.14 8.31 -3.79
CA ASP A 37 -8.33 9.38 -3.19
C ASP A 37 -6.83 9.26 -3.50
N TYR A 38 -6.39 8.04 -3.79
CA TYR A 38 -5.00 7.73 -4.11
C TYR A 38 -4.95 6.56 -5.11
N SER A 39 -3.83 6.45 -5.84
CA SER A 39 -3.62 5.37 -6.80
C SER A 39 -2.89 4.20 -6.16
N VAL A 40 -3.18 3.00 -6.64
CA VAL A 40 -2.38 1.80 -6.33
C VAL A 40 -1.95 1.18 -7.65
N PHE A 41 -0.79 1.56 -8.15
CA PHE A 41 -0.32 1.11 -9.46
C PHE A 41 0.62 -0.07 -9.36
N LYS A 42 0.51 -1.00 -10.32
CA LYS A 42 1.36 -2.18 -10.41
C LYS A 42 2.35 -2.04 -11.56
N PHE A 43 3.63 -1.95 -11.25
CA PHE A 43 4.72 -1.84 -12.24
C PHE A 43 5.54 -3.12 -12.25
N ILE A 44 5.46 -3.86 -13.36
CA ILE A 44 6.12 -5.16 -13.55
C ILE A 44 7.27 -4.99 -14.51
N TYR A 45 8.48 -5.26 -14.02
CA TYR A 45 9.67 -5.36 -14.84
C TYR A 45 9.85 -6.81 -15.27
N LYS A 46 9.54 -7.10 -16.53
CA LYS A 46 9.75 -8.43 -17.11
C LYS A 46 11.13 -8.54 -17.75
N ASP A 47 11.43 -7.62 -18.66
CA ASP A 47 12.68 -7.48 -19.38
C ASP A 47 12.82 -6.03 -19.89
N GLU A 48 13.96 -5.69 -20.49
CA GLU A 48 14.25 -4.33 -20.94
C GLU A 48 13.31 -3.86 -22.06
N ALA A 49 12.89 -4.75 -22.96
CA ALA A 49 12.02 -4.41 -24.07
C ALA A 49 10.59 -4.12 -23.59
N ASP A 50 10.03 -5.00 -22.75
CA ASP A 50 8.73 -4.80 -22.12
C ASP A 50 8.73 -3.55 -21.22
N PHE A 51 9.83 -3.29 -20.50
CA PHE A 51 9.99 -2.08 -19.71
C PHE A 51 9.97 -0.81 -20.57
N ALA A 52 10.73 -0.78 -21.68
CA ALA A 52 10.77 0.36 -22.58
C ALA A 52 9.40 0.68 -23.20
N GLU A 53 8.61 -0.36 -23.51
CA GLU A 53 7.25 -0.22 -24.03
C GLU A 53 6.28 0.34 -22.96
N ARG A 54 6.39 -0.12 -21.70
CA ARG A 54 5.47 0.27 -20.61
C ARG A 54 5.80 1.61 -19.97
N LEU A 55 7.08 2.02 -19.97
CA LEU A 55 7.56 3.21 -19.25
C LEU A 55 6.78 4.50 -19.59
N PRO A 56 6.47 4.82 -20.87
CA PRO A 56 5.67 6.01 -21.19
C PRO A 56 4.30 6.00 -20.51
N ARG A 57 3.64 4.83 -20.47
CA ARG A 57 2.35 4.66 -19.80
C ARG A 57 2.48 4.84 -18.29
N TRP A 58 3.50 4.24 -17.66
CA TRP A 58 3.73 4.39 -16.21
C TRP A 58 3.98 5.84 -15.81
N ARG A 59 4.80 6.56 -16.57
CA ARG A 59 5.03 8.01 -16.36
C ARG A 59 3.74 8.80 -16.49
N LYS A 60 2.92 8.51 -17.51
CA LYS A 60 1.62 9.16 -17.67
C LYS A 60 0.71 8.89 -16.47
N MET A 61 0.62 7.64 -16.01
CA MET A 61 -0.22 7.27 -14.87
C MET A 61 0.18 8.01 -13.58
N LEU A 62 1.48 8.08 -13.27
CA LEU A 62 1.97 8.85 -12.12
C LEU A 62 1.70 10.34 -12.27
N GLY A 63 1.99 10.89 -13.45
CA GLY A 63 1.81 12.31 -13.75
C GLY A 63 0.35 12.75 -13.67
N ASP A 64 -0.58 11.98 -14.23
CA ASP A 64 -2.02 12.25 -14.18
C ASP A 64 -2.53 12.26 -12.72
N ALA A 65 -2.12 11.26 -11.92
CA ALA A 65 -2.50 11.18 -10.51
C ALA A 65 -1.91 12.33 -9.68
N ALA A 66 -0.63 12.65 -9.89
CA ALA A 66 0.04 13.76 -9.22
C ALA A 66 -0.58 15.12 -9.59
N ALA A 67 -0.93 15.33 -10.87
CA ALA A 67 -1.62 16.52 -11.33
C ALA A 67 -3.03 16.66 -10.71
N ALA A 68 -3.68 15.54 -10.40
CA ALA A 68 -4.93 15.51 -9.65
C ALA A 68 -4.75 15.63 -8.12
N GLY A 69 -3.52 15.80 -7.62
CA GLY A 69 -3.21 15.88 -6.18
C GLY A 69 -3.38 14.55 -5.44
N LYS A 70 -3.44 13.42 -6.16
CA LYS A 70 -3.66 12.09 -5.59
C LYS A 70 -2.31 11.41 -5.30
N PRO A 71 -2.05 10.95 -4.06
CA PRO A 71 -0.85 10.19 -3.73
C PRO A 71 -0.73 8.93 -4.61
N ASN A 72 0.50 8.56 -4.99
CA ASN A 72 0.76 7.31 -5.72
C ASN A 72 1.41 6.25 -4.83
N LEU A 73 0.71 5.14 -4.61
CA LEU A 73 1.28 3.91 -4.09
C LEU A 73 1.70 3.02 -5.26
N VAL A 74 2.96 2.65 -5.34
CA VAL A 74 3.50 1.86 -6.47
C VAL A 74 3.98 0.50 -6.00
N LEU A 75 3.33 -0.56 -6.46
CA LEU A 75 3.74 -1.95 -6.28
C LEU A 75 4.80 -2.27 -7.33
N LEU A 76 6.02 -2.50 -6.88
CA LEU A 76 7.20 -2.65 -7.73
C LEU A 76 7.63 -4.11 -7.85
N TYR A 77 7.41 -4.69 -9.02
CA TYR A 77 7.73 -6.08 -9.34
C TYR A 77 9.02 -6.16 -10.13
N THR A 78 10.14 -6.06 -9.41
CA THR A 78 11.50 -6.07 -9.96
C THR A 78 12.34 -7.23 -9.44
N PHE A 79 11.71 -8.21 -8.79
CA PHE A 79 12.36 -9.41 -8.27
C PHE A 79 11.38 -10.59 -8.19
N ASP A 80 11.92 -11.80 -8.08
CA ASP A 80 11.15 -13.02 -7.85
C ASP A 80 10.80 -13.12 -6.37
N ARG A 81 9.61 -12.63 -6.02
CA ARG A 81 9.14 -12.51 -4.63
C ARG A 81 8.93 -13.83 -3.88
N VAL A 82 8.94 -14.98 -4.57
CA VAL A 82 8.68 -16.29 -3.96
C VAL A 82 9.94 -17.14 -3.94
N LYS A 83 10.57 -17.34 -5.10
CA LYS A 83 11.71 -18.27 -5.20
C LYS A 83 13.04 -17.58 -4.95
N HIS A 84 13.12 -16.25 -5.11
CA HIS A 84 14.37 -15.49 -4.97
C HIS A 84 15.52 -16.12 -5.78
N SER A 85 15.19 -16.53 -7.01
CA SER A 85 16.01 -17.40 -7.85
C SER A 85 17.24 -16.73 -8.49
N GLN A 86 17.31 -15.39 -8.50
CA GLN A 86 18.40 -14.62 -9.10
C GLN A 86 19.30 -14.01 -8.01
N PRO A 87 20.56 -13.69 -8.35
CA PRO A 87 21.44 -12.93 -7.45
C PRO A 87 20.88 -11.54 -7.12
N ILE A 88 21.21 -11.03 -5.93
CA ILE A 88 20.70 -9.74 -5.45
C ILE A 88 21.09 -8.57 -6.37
N GLU A 89 22.26 -8.64 -7.00
CA GLU A 89 22.74 -7.60 -7.94
C GLU A 89 21.82 -7.47 -9.16
N GLN A 90 21.17 -8.56 -9.58
CA GLN A 90 20.21 -8.51 -10.68
C GLN A 90 18.93 -7.81 -10.25
N TYR A 91 18.39 -8.13 -9.07
CA TYR A 91 17.20 -7.45 -8.54
C TYR A 91 17.46 -5.96 -8.29
N VAL A 92 18.66 -5.62 -7.81
CA VAL A 92 19.10 -4.23 -7.66
C VAL A 92 19.13 -3.52 -9.02
N ARG A 93 19.73 -4.13 -10.06
CA ARG A 93 19.73 -3.54 -11.42
C ARG A 93 18.33 -3.31 -11.97
N GLN A 94 17.44 -4.28 -11.82
CA GLN A 94 16.04 -4.18 -12.29
C GLN A 94 15.27 -3.09 -11.52
N THR A 95 15.48 -3.01 -10.20
CA THR A 95 14.91 -1.96 -9.35
C THR A 95 15.42 -0.59 -9.77
N ASP A 96 16.73 -0.43 -9.95
CA ASP A 96 17.35 0.81 -10.40
C ASP A 96 16.84 1.27 -11.77
N ALA A 97 16.66 0.33 -12.72
CA ALA A 97 16.17 0.64 -14.05
C ALA A 97 14.80 1.34 -13.98
N VAL A 98 13.90 0.85 -13.13
CA VAL A 98 12.59 1.47 -12.93
C VAL A 98 12.73 2.78 -12.15
N LEU A 99 13.39 2.77 -10.99
CA LEU A 99 13.41 3.95 -10.09
C LEU A 99 14.12 5.16 -10.71
N LYS A 100 15.19 4.97 -11.49
CA LYS A 100 15.87 6.07 -12.21
C LYS A 100 15.03 6.64 -13.35
N ALA A 101 14.09 5.87 -13.88
CA ALA A 101 13.26 6.28 -14.99
C ALA A 101 11.98 7.01 -14.56
N LEU A 102 11.62 6.97 -13.28
CA LEU A 102 10.42 7.61 -12.73
C LEU A 102 10.77 8.92 -12.00
N ASP A 103 9.82 9.85 -11.99
CA ASP A 103 9.87 10.99 -11.08
C ASP A 103 9.37 10.56 -9.70
N LEU A 104 10.29 10.21 -8.80
CA LEU A 104 9.95 9.72 -7.47
C LEU A 104 9.32 10.79 -6.57
N THR A 105 9.34 12.08 -6.95
CA THR A 105 8.61 13.11 -6.20
C THR A 105 7.09 12.95 -6.32
N GLN A 106 6.64 12.19 -7.32
CA GLN A 106 5.24 11.84 -7.54
C GLN A 106 4.83 10.57 -6.78
N VAL A 107 5.76 9.87 -6.13
CA VAL A 107 5.52 8.57 -5.48
C VAL A 107 5.44 8.76 -3.97
N HIS A 108 4.29 8.45 -3.39
CA HIS A 108 4.07 8.48 -1.94
C HIS A 108 4.87 7.37 -1.24
N ALA A 109 4.72 6.14 -1.73
CA ALA A 109 5.45 4.99 -1.26
C ALA A 109 5.60 3.95 -2.37
N LEU A 110 6.70 3.20 -2.31
CA LEU A 110 6.89 1.96 -3.05
C LEU A 110 6.48 0.80 -2.14
N CYS A 111 5.86 -0.23 -2.70
CA CYS A 111 5.80 -1.55 -2.07
C CYS A 111 6.67 -2.51 -2.86
N LEU A 112 7.59 -3.22 -2.20
CA LEU A 112 8.40 -4.23 -2.87
C LEU A 112 7.53 -5.43 -3.20
N SER A 113 6.94 -5.51 -4.39
CA SER A 113 6.01 -6.57 -4.79
C SER A 113 4.78 -6.74 -3.86
N GLU A 114 3.96 -7.75 -4.13
CA GLU A 114 2.79 -8.14 -3.32
C GLU A 114 3.05 -9.44 -2.57
N GLU A 115 2.39 -9.65 -1.43
CA GLU A 115 2.40 -10.95 -0.74
C GLU A 115 3.82 -11.54 -0.58
N ASN A 116 4.75 -10.73 -0.08
CA ASN A 116 6.15 -11.12 0.07
C ASN A 116 6.30 -12.25 1.08
N VAL A 117 7.28 -13.11 0.81
CA VAL A 117 7.65 -14.17 1.74
C VAL A 117 8.97 -13.85 2.40
N THR A 118 9.09 -14.09 3.71
CA THR A 118 10.35 -13.90 4.44
C THR A 118 11.20 -15.17 4.53
N TRP A 119 10.67 -16.30 4.05
CA TRP A 119 11.39 -17.57 3.93
C TRP A 119 12.11 -17.69 2.58
N ASN A 120 12.88 -18.77 2.34
CA ASN A 120 13.71 -19.00 1.14
C ASN A 120 14.53 -17.77 0.72
N LYS A 121 15.34 -17.24 1.64
CA LYS A 121 16.16 -16.03 1.45
C LYS A 121 15.37 -14.72 1.27
N GLY A 122 14.04 -14.76 1.32
CA GLY A 122 13.21 -13.58 1.12
C GLY A 122 13.50 -12.47 2.11
N LEU A 123 13.74 -12.81 3.39
CA LEU A 123 14.16 -11.81 4.38
C LEU A 123 15.43 -11.06 3.96
N ASP A 124 16.45 -11.78 3.47
CA ASP A 124 17.72 -11.18 3.07
C ASP A 124 17.57 -10.34 1.78
N VAL A 125 16.82 -10.84 0.79
CA VAL A 125 16.58 -10.13 -0.47
C VAL A 125 15.76 -8.85 -0.24
N LEU A 126 14.66 -8.93 0.52
CA LEU A 126 13.81 -7.78 0.83
C LEU A 126 14.60 -6.72 1.62
N ASN A 127 15.42 -7.14 2.58
CA ASN A 127 16.25 -6.22 3.35
C ASN A 127 17.36 -5.60 2.51
N ALA A 128 18.00 -6.34 1.60
CA ALA A 128 19.02 -5.82 0.72
C ALA A 128 18.43 -4.80 -0.29
N LEU A 129 17.25 -5.09 -0.85
CA LEU A 129 16.52 -4.14 -1.70
C LEU A 129 16.09 -2.89 -0.93
N TYR A 130 15.56 -3.06 0.29
CA TYR A 130 15.24 -1.94 1.17
C TYR A 130 16.47 -1.06 1.42
N ASP A 131 17.58 -1.65 1.88
CA ASP A 131 18.81 -0.91 2.20
C ASP A 131 19.35 -0.14 0.99
N HIS A 132 19.39 -0.81 -0.17
CA HIS A 132 19.77 -0.18 -1.44
C HIS A 132 18.87 1.01 -1.77
N ILE A 133 17.55 0.82 -1.70
CA ILE A 133 16.61 1.90 -2.01
C ILE A 133 16.80 3.08 -1.04
N LYS A 134 16.90 2.83 0.26
CA LYS A 134 17.10 3.89 1.26
C LYS A 134 18.44 4.61 1.11
N ALA A 135 19.48 3.94 0.64
CA ALA A 135 20.79 4.55 0.40
C ALA A 135 20.80 5.49 -0.81
N HIS A 136 19.97 5.22 -1.83
CA HIS A 136 20.05 5.89 -3.13
C HIS A 136 18.83 6.76 -3.48
N TYR A 137 17.68 6.52 -2.87
CA TYR A 137 16.41 7.17 -3.22
C TYR A 137 15.69 7.68 -1.97
N ARG A 138 15.03 8.83 -2.11
CA ARG A 138 14.23 9.45 -1.05
C ARG A 138 12.76 9.09 -1.24
N VAL A 139 12.41 7.84 -0.94
CA VAL A 139 11.04 7.33 -1.02
C VAL A 139 10.77 6.37 0.13
N GLN A 140 9.50 6.24 0.53
CA GLN A 140 9.09 5.27 1.53
C GLN A 140 9.02 3.87 0.90
N VAL A 141 9.45 2.85 1.64
CA VAL A 141 9.48 1.45 1.18
C VAL A 141 8.63 0.58 2.09
N TYR A 142 7.47 0.18 1.58
CA TYR A 142 6.49 -0.65 2.26
C TYR A 142 6.72 -2.12 1.89
N GLN A 143 6.27 -3.01 2.79
CA GLN A 143 6.26 -4.45 2.58
C GLN A 143 4.83 -4.95 2.61
N TRP A 144 4.43 -5.73 1.61
CA TRP A 144 3.13 -6.41 1.60
C TRP A 144 3.29 -7.82 2.16
N LEU A 145 2.59 -8.15 3.24
CA LEU A 145 2.53 -9.51 3.78
C LEU A 145 1.09 -10.03 3.79
N THR A 146 0.92 -11.30 3.40
CA THR A 146 -0.39 -11.93 3.35
C THR A 146 -0.64 -12.80 4.56
N MET A 147 -1.89 -12.87 5.00
CA MET A 147 -2.25 -13.76 6.08
C MET A 147 -1.80 -15.22 5.82
N PRO A 148 -1.33 -15.94 6.86
CA PRO A 148 -1.28 -15.55 8.27
C PRO A 148 0.01 -14.81 8.69
N ASP A 149 0.85 -14.37 7.75
CA ASP A 149 2.15 -13.77 8.07
C ASP A 149 1.99 -12.48 8.88
N ILE A 150 2.91 -12.26 9.82
CA ILE A 150 2.96 -11.10 10.72
C ILE A 150 4.28 -10.35 10.48
N PRO A 151 4.42 -9.09 10.94
CA PRO A 151 5.67 -8.35 10.82
C PRO A 151 6.83 -9.16 11.38
N HIS A 152 7.79 -9.51 10.52
CA HIS A 152 9.00 -10.17 10.97
C HIS A 152 9.92 -9.12 11.64
N PRO A 153 10.43 -9.34 12.86
CA PRO A 153 11.15 -8.32 13.62
C PRO A 153 12.46 -7.85 12.95
N LYS A 154 13.03 -8.67 12.07
CA LYS A 154 14.22 -8.31 11.27
C LYS A 154 13.90 -7.76 9.88
N LEU A 155 12.63 -7.74 9.46
CA LEU A 155 12.24 -7.21 8.15
C LEU A 155 12.16 -5.69 8.21
N ARG A 156 12.93 -5.05 7.35
CA ARG A 156 12.98 -3.59 7.23
C ARG A 156 11.87 -3.11 6.32
N ALA A 157 11.16 -2.09 6.80
CA ALA A 157 10.05 -1.45 6.11
C ALA A 157 9.84 -0.06 6.72
N ASP A 158 9.37 0.88 5.92
CA ASP A 158 8.84 2.16 6.40
C ASP A 158 7.33 2.04 6.70
N GLY A 159 6.64 1.05 6.13
CA GLY A 159 5.21 0.80 6.30
C GLY A 159 4.79 -0.60 5.83
N TRP A 160 3.52 -0.93 6.02
CA TRP A 160 2.98 -2.26 5.75
C TRP A 160 1.77 -2.20 4.83
N ILE A 161 1.65 -3.20 3.96
CA ILE A 161 0.39 -3.55 3.30
C ILE A 161 -0.01 -4.95 3.76
N ILE A 162 -1.29 -5.14 4.03
CA ILE A 162 -1.85 -6.43 4.44
C ILE A 162 -3.10 -6.75 3.62
N ASP A 163 -3.39 -8.03 3.43
CA ASP A 163 -4.60 -8.52 2.76
C ASP A 163 -5.20 -9.74 3.51
N PRO A 164 -5.76 -9.55 4.71
CA PRO A 164 -6.27 -10.63 5.55
C PRO A 164 -7.68 -11.09 5.12
N TYR A 165 -7.82 -11.51 3.86
CA TYR A 165 -9.09 -11.95 3.30
C TYR A 165 -9.74 -13.09 4.10
N GLY A 166 -11.03 -12.92 4.44
CA GLY A 166 -11.79 -13.93 5.18
C GLY A 166 -11.59 -13.89 6.70
N PHE A 167 -10.86 -12.92 7.25
CA PHE A 167 -10.85 -12.69 8.69
C PHE A 167 -12.12 -11.96 9.13
N ASP A 168 -12.81 -12.52 10.14
CA ASP A 168 -13.86 -11.80 10.87
C ASP A 168 -13.30 -10.62 11.68
N ARG A 169 -14.20 -9.81 12.26
CA ARG A 169 -13.85 -8.62 13.06
C ARG A 169 -12.81 -8.90 14.14
N VAL A 170 -12.98 -9.97 14.94
CA VAL A 170 -12.12 -10.24 16.11
C VAL A 170 -10.74 -10.69 15.64
N ARG A 171 -10.70 -11.58 14.65
CA ARG A 171 -9.45 -12.09 14.07
C ARG A 171 -8.69 -10.99 13.34
N PHE A 172 -9.36 -10.18 12.53
CA PHE A 172 -8.77 -9.05 11.82
C PHE A 172 -8.21 -8.01 12.79
N ARG A 173 -8.99 -7.60 13.79
CA ARG A 173 -8.53 -6.65 14.82
C ARG A 173 -7.23 -7.11 15.48
N ARG A 174 -7.18 -8.37 15.96
CA ARG A 174 -5.97 -8.93 16.59
C ARG A 174 -4.79 -9.01 15.63
N TYR A 175 -5.05 -9.27 14.36
CA TYR A 175 -4.02 -9.31 13.33
C TYR A 175 -3.46 -7.92 13.05
N LEU A 176 -4.34 -6.94 12.77
CA LEU A 176 -3.97 -5.54 12.52
C LEU A 176 -3.18 -4.92 13.68
N GLN A 177 -3.57 -5.20 14.93
CA GLN A 177 -2.85 -4.70 16.11
C GLN A 177 -1.38 -5.11 16.15
N LYS A 178 -0.98 -6.25 15.58
CA LYS A 178 0.44 -6.66 15.50
C LYS A 178 1.23 -5.75 14.56
N TYR A 179 0.60 -5.26 13.49
CA TYR A 179 1.19 -4.31 12.55
C TYR A 179 1.25 -2.91 13.16
N LEU A 180 0.15 -2.46 13.79
CA LEU A 180 0.11 -1.16 14.49
C LEU A 180 1.16 -1.08 15.60
N ALA A 181 1.39 -2.16 16.35
CA ALA A 181 2.41 -2.23 17.40
C ALA A 181 3.85 -2.00 16.90
N THR A 182 4.10 -2.07 15.58
CA THR A 182 5.41 -1.71 15.02
C THR A 182 5.67 -0.20 14.97
N GLY A 183 4.64 0.63 15.20
CA GLY A 183 4.72 2.09 15.09
C GLY A 183 4.88 2.60 13.65
N ARG A 184 4.69 1.74 12.65
CA ARG A 184 4.77 2.07 11.23
C ARG A 184 3.37 2.16 10.60
N PRO A 185 3.17 3.00 9.57
CA PRO A 185 1.93 3.05 8.80
C PRO A 185 1.53 1.67 8.26
N VAL A 186 0.22 1.42 8.21
CA VAL A 186 -0.38 0.19 7.68
C VAL A 186 -1.47 0.58 6.68
N ILE A 187 -1.59 -0.15 5.59
CA ILE A 187 -2.68 -0.02 4.61
C ILE A 187 -3.31 -1.41 4.45
N ASP A 188 -4.64 -1.49 4.50
CA ASP A 188 -5.37 -2.75 4.32
C ASP A 188 -5.89 -2.89 2.88
N CYS A 189 -5.69 -4.07 2.29
CA CYS A 189 -6.26 -4.45 1.00
C CYS A 189 -7.50 -5.30 1.23
N ILE A 190 -8.67 -4.71 0.96
CA ILE A 190 -9.96 -5.33 1.24
C ILE A 190 -10.56 -5.94 -0.03
N TRP A 191 -11.13 -7.13 0.08
CA TRP A 191 -11.79 -7.80 -1.04
C TRP A 191 -13.14 -7.15 -1.38
N ALA A 192 -13.34 -6.79 -2.65
CA ALA A 192 -14.60 -6.22 -3.16
C ALA A 192 -14.99 -6.79 -4.53
N SER A 193 -14.80 -8.10 -4.71
CA SER A 193 -15.19 -8.83 -5.92
C SER A 193 -16.24 -9.89 -5.58
N PRO A 194 -16.96 -10.46 -6.57
CA PRO A 194 -17.82 -11.61 -6.36
C PRO A 194 -17.08 -12.72 -5.61
N ALA A 195 -17.81 -13.49 -4.81
CA ALA A 195 -17.24 -14.57 -4.05
C ALA A 195 -16.60 -15.62 -4.99
N HIS A 196 -15.28 -15.77 -4.94
CA HIS A 196 -14.73 -17.11 -5.14
C HIS A 196 -15.18 -17.94 -3.94
N SER A 197 -15.41 -19.25 -4.12
CA SER A 197 -16.07 -20.19 -3.17
C SER A 197 -15.56 -20.22 -1.70
N LYS A 198 -14.59 -19.39 -1.32
CA LYS A 198 -14.04 -19.21 0.03
C LYS A 198 -14.22 -17.81 0.63
N PHE A 199 -14.75 -16.82 -0.11
CA PHE A 199 -14.81 -15.42 0.32
C PHE A 199 -16.23 -14.86 0.13
N SER A 200 -17.12 -15.10 1.10
CA SER A 200 -18.44 -14.48 1.05
C SER A 200 -18.38 -13.02 1.53
N LEU A 201 -19.08 -12.15 0.81
CA LEU A 201 -19.30 -10.75 1.21
C LEU A 201 -20.12 -10.66 2.51
N ASP A 202 -20.80 -11.74 2.88
CA ASP A 202 -21.87 -11.71 3.88
C ASP A 202 -21.37 -11.23 5.25
N HIS A 203 -20.08 -11.40 5.58
CA HIS A 203 -19.57 -10.96 6.89
C HIS A 203 -18.17 -10.36 6.92
N THR A 204 -17.22 -10.74 6.07
CA THR A 204 -15.80 -10.40 6.34
C THR A 204 -15.38 -9.00 5.86
N PRO A 205 -15.63 -8.57 4.61
CA PRO A 205 -15.14 -7.26 4.16
C PRO A 205 -15.77 -6.05 4.88
N PRO A 206 -17.10 -6.01 5.13
CA PRO A 206 -17.68 -4.93 5.94
C PRO A 206 -17.09 -4.83 7.35
N GLN A 207 -16.76 -5.96 7.98
CA GLN A 207 -16.15 -5.98 9.31
C GLN A 207 -14.72 -5.45 9.30
N GLN A 208 -13.96 -5.69 8.23
CA GLN A 208 -12.61 -5.14 8.06
C GLN A 208 -12.64 -3.63 7.91
N VAL A 209 -13.55 -3.10 7.08
CA VAL A 209 -13.78 -1.65 6.94
C VAL A 209 -14.04 -0.98 8.29
N GLU A 210 -14.91 -1.56 9.11
CA GLU A 210 -15.23 -0.99 10.43
C GLU A 210 -14.05 -1.00 11.41
N VAL A 211 -13.14 -1.97 11.30
CA VAL A 211 -11.92 -2.03 12.12
C VAL A 211 -10.86 -1.07 11.58
N CYS A 212 -10.70 -0.94 10.26
CA CYS A 212 -9.84 0.07 9.65
C CYS A 212 -10.29 1.47 10.04
N ARG A 213 -11.60 1.73 10.04
CA ARG A 213 -12.20 2.95 10.60
C ARG A 213 -11.82 3.15 12.07
N GLU A 214 -11.96 2.12 12.91
CA GLU A 214 -11.62 2.18 14.34
C GLU A 214 -10.15 2.57 14.63
N PHE A 215 -9.21 2.12 13.79
CA PHE A 215 -7.78 2.40 13.95
C PHE A 215 -7.25 3.51 13.03
N ASN A 216 -8.12 4.20 12.30
CA ASN A 216 -7.75 5.22 11.31
C ASN A 216 -6.77 4.70 10.22
N VAL A 217 -6.96 3.45 9.78
CA VAL A 217 -6.11 2.79 8.77
C VAL A 217 -6.69 3.01 7.37
N PRO A 218 -5.90 3.53 6.40
CA PRO A 218 -6.31 3.64 5.01
C PRO A 218 -6.54 2.28 4.35
N MET A 219 -7.39 2.27 3.32
CA MET A 219 -7.81 1.05 2.64
C MET A 219 -7.74 1.21 1.13
N PHE A 220 -7.33 0.16 0.44
CA PHE A 220 -7.65 0.00 -0.97
C PHE A 220 -8.36 -1.32 -1.21
N PHE A 221 -9.08 -1.38 -2.33
CA PHE A 221 -9.92 -2.54 -2.62
C PHE A 221 -9.37 -3.35 -3.79
N TYR A 222 -9.34 -4.67 -3.60
CA TYR A 222 -9.19 -5.61 -4.70
C TYR A 222 -10.57 -5.91 -5.31
N CYS A 223 -10.85 -5.26 -6.44
CA CYS A 223 -12.11 -5.37 -7.16
C CYS A 223 -11.87 -5.75 -8.62
N VAL A 224 -12.25 -6.97 -9.00
CA VAL A 224 -12.05 -7.51 -10.35
C VAL A 224 -13.29 -8.25 -10.81
N ASP A 225 -13.51 -8.28 -12.12
CA ASP A 225 -14.55 -9.12 -12.70
C ASP A 225 -14.11 -10.59 -12.72
N THR A 226 -15.09 -11.50 -12.75
CA THR A 226 -14.85 -12.95 -12.69
C THR A 226 -14.25 -13.54 -13.96
N LYS A 227 -14.26 -12.81 -15.09
CA LYS A 227 -13.84 -13.32 -16.40
C LYS A 227 -12.43 -12.88 -16.78
N LEU A 228 -12.14 -11.60 -16.61
CA LEU A 228 -10.90 -10.97 -17.09
C LEU A 228 -9.99 -10.49 -15.95
N GLY A 229 -10.45 -10.54 -14.69
CA GLY A 229 -9.63 -10.07 -13.57
C GLY A 229 -9.37 -8.56 -13.62
N SER A 230 -10.28 -7.77 -14.19
CA SER A 230 -10.07 -6.34 -14.48
C SER A 230 -10.96 -5.42 -13.63
N PRO A 231 -10.38 -4.43 -12.92
CA PRO A 231 -11.17 -3.44 -12.20
C PRO A 231 -12.00 -2.55 -13.14
N ALA A 232 -11.52 -2.30 -14.35
CA ALA A 232 -12.24 -1.48 -15.32
C ALA A 232 -13.50 -2.18 -15.86
N VAL A 233 -13.44 -3.51 -15.98
CA VAL A 233 -14.60 -4.33 -16.37
C VAL A 233 -15.55 -4.49 -15.19
N TRP A 234 -15.01 -4.73 -13.99
CA TRP A 234 -15.78 -4.75 -12.74
C TRP A 234 -16.64 -3.48 -12.56
N LEU A 235 -16.06 -2.30 -12.80
CA LEU A 235 -16.76 -1.02 -12.65
C LEU A 235 -17.94 -0.86 -13.64
N LYS A 236 -17.85 -1.48 -14.82
CA LYS A 236 -18.84 -1.35 -15.91
C LYS A 236 -19.79 -2.55 -16.02
N SER A 237 -19.59 -3.59 -15.23
CA SER A 237 -20.38 -4.82 -15.32
C SER A 237 -21.83 -4.59 -14.88
N ASN A 238 -22.77 -5.26 -15.55
CA ASN A 238 -24.18 -5.35 -15.13
C ASN A 238 -24.51 -6.72 -14.52
N ASP A 239 -23.49 -7.56 -14.29
CA ASP A 239 -23.64 -8.84 -13.60
C ASP A 239 -24.10 -8.59 -12.14
N PRO A 240 -25.26 -9.13 -11.70
CA PRO A 240 -25.76 -8.95 -10.35
C PRO A 240 -24.73 -9.31 -9.26
N ASP A 241 -23.90 -10.33 -9.50
CA ASP A 241 -22.89 -10.79 -8.55
C ASP A 241 -21.76 -9.77 -8.37
N ILE A 242 -21.53 -8.91 -9.37
CA ILE A 242 -20.57 -7.79 -9.34
C ILE A 242 -21.25 -6.50 -8.85
N VAL A 243 -22.51 -6.28 -9.20
CA VAL A 243 -23.25 -5.06 -8.81
C VAL A 243 -23.31 -4.94 -7.29
N ALA A 244 -23.64 -6.01 -6.57
CA ALA A 244 -23.76 -5.98 -5.11
C ALA A 244 -22.45 -5.56 -4.39
N PRO A 245 -21.28 -6.19 -4.60
CA PRO A 245 -20.03 -5.73 -3.99
C PRO A 245 -19.62 -4.33 -4.44
N ARG A 246 -19.94 -3.94 -5.67
CA ARG A 246 -19.66 -2.58 -6.16
C ARG A 246 -20.49 -1.53 -5.45
N GLU A 247 -21.79 -1.73 -5.32
CA GLU A 247 -22.67 -0.79 -4.62
C GLU A 247 -22.29 -0.67 -3.14
N TRP A 248 -21.92 -1.79 -2.51
CA TRP A 248 -21.35 -1.79 -1.16
C TRP A 248 -20.08 -0.94 -1.07
N LEU A 249 -19.09 -1.17 -1.96
CA LEU A 249 -17.85 -0.37 -1.99
C LEU A 249 -18.15 1.11 -2.20
N MET A 250 -19.07 1.46 -3.09
CA MET A 250 -19.47 2.86 -3.31
C MET A 250 -20.12 3.47 -2.05
N GLY A 251 -20.86 2.67 -1.27
CA GLY A 251 -21.35 3.07 0.04
C GLY A 251 -20.23 3.34 1.04
N VAL A 252 -19.19 2.50 1.05
CA VAL A 252 -18.00 2.70 1.90
C VAL A 252 -17.27 3.98 1.53
N VAL A 253 -17.04 4.23 0.24
CA VAL A 253 -16.39 5.46 -0.25
C VAL A 253 -17.14 6.70 0.21
N ARG A 254 -18.46 6.75 0.01
CA ARG A 254 -19.29 7.89 0.45
C ARG A 254 -19.17 8.10 1.97
N LYS A 255 -19.31 7.04 2.76
CA LYS A 255 -19.22 7.11 4.22
C LYS A 255 -17.83 7.61 4.68
N ALA A 256 -16.76 7.11 4.08
CA ALA A 256 -15.39 7.53 4.37
C ALA A 256 -15.19 9.03 4.10
N HIS A 257 -15.74 9.53 3.00
CA HIS A 257 -15.69 10.97 2.64
C HIS A 257 -16.56 11.85 3.54
N GLU A 258 -17.74 11.36 3.94
CA GLU A 258 -18.67 12.07 4.85
C GLU A 258 -18.11 12.20 6.28
N GLU A 259 -17.52 11.14 6.81
CA GLU A 259 -16.99 11.11 8.18
C GLU A 259 -15.68 11.91 8.31
N GLY A 260 -14.79 11.80 7.31
CA GLY A 260 -13.45 12.40 7.31
C GLY A 260 -12.56 11.93 8.47
N ALA A 261 -11.29 12.33 8.46
CA ALA A 261 -10.32 11.93 9.49
C ALA A 261 -10.66 12.40 10.93
N ARG A 262 -11.47 13.47 11.05
CA ARG A 262 -11.77 14.15 12.32
C ARG A 262 -13.02 13.62 13.03
N GLY A 263 -13.82 12.79 12.34
CA GLY A 263 -15.06 12.22 12.88
C GLY A 263 -14.88 10.98 13.75
N LEU A 264 -13.64 10.48 13.87
CA LEU A 264 -13.36 9.27 14.65
C LEU A 264 -13.21 9.56 16.15
N PRO A 265 -13.98 8.89 17.02
CA PRO A 265 -13.69 8.92 18.44
C PRO A 265 -12.61 7.88 18.77
N LEU A 266 -11.90 8.13 19.89
CA LEU A 266 -11.21 7.17 20.78
C LEU A 266 -9.69 7.02 20.62
N GLU A 267 -9.03 6.86 21.78
CA GLU A 267 -7.60 6.66 22.00
C GLU A 267 -6.95 5.64 21.05
N SER A 268 -7.73 4.68 20.53
CA SER A 268 -7.29 3.65 19.59
C SER A 268 -6.82 4.19 18.23
N ALA A 269 -7.35 5.31 17.76
CA ALA A 269 -6.92 5.93 16.51
C ALA A 269 -5.47 6.49 16.57
N ASN A 270 -4.92 6.70 17.78
CA ASN A 270 -3.53 7.14 17.94
C ASN A 270 -2.50 6.04 17.62
N PHE A 271 -2.88 4.75 17.68
CA PHE A 271 -1.94 3.65 17.45
C PHE A 271 -1.43 3.56 16.01
N SER A 272 -2.16 4.08 15.02
CA SER A 272 -1.69 4.14 13.62
C SER A 272 -0.74 5.30 13.32
N THR A 273 -0.67 6.29 14.23
CA THR A 273 0.21 7.46 14.09
C THR A 273 1.58 7.30 14.73
N GLY A 274 1.88 6.12 15.30
CA GLY A 274 3.18 5.82 15.90
C GLY A 274 3.53 6.65 17.14
N LYS A 275 2.53 7.18 17.88
CA LYS A 275 2.82 7.81 19.17
C LYS A 275 3.48 6.79 20.10
N PRO A 276 4.62 7.12 20.74
CA PRO A 276 5.22 6.28 21.76
C PRO A 276 4.19 6.02 22.86
N ILE A 277 4.00 4.77 23.23
CA ILE A 277 3.35 4.43 24.49
C ILE A 277 4.38 4.79 25.57
N GLU A 278 4.07 5.76 26.43
CA GLU A 278 4.84 5.92 27.67
C GLU A 278 4.69 4.63 28.48
N VAL A 279 5.81 3.97 28.75
CA VAL A 279 5.91 2.78 29.61
C VAL A 279 6.54 3.18 30.92
#